data_AF-A0AB37UJ17-F1
#
_entry.id   AF-A0AB37UJ17-F1
#
_cell.length_a   1.000
_cell.length_b   1.000
_cell.length_c   1.000
_cell.angle_alpha   90.00
_cell.angle_beta   90.00
_cell.angle_gamma   90.00
#
_symmetry.space_group_name_H-M   'P 1'
#
loop_
_entity.id
_entity.type
_entity.pdbx_description
1 polymer ?
#
loop_
_entity_poly.entity_id
_entity_poly.type
_entity_poly.pdbx_seq_one_letter_code
_entity_poly.pdbx_strand_id
1 'polypeptide(L)' 'MILRQLPRRVGAVEPELQERICQLSLTQLENLAEALLEFSNPEDLVNWLNNSAN' A
#
# COMPACT_ATOMS: atom_id res chain seq x y z
N MET A 1 -7.65 0.86 -10.00
CA MET A 1 -7.62 -0.23 -8.98
C MET A 1 -6.18 -0.48 -8.55
N ILE A 2 -5.73 0.20 -7.51
CA ILE A 2 -4.34 0.17 -7.01
C ILE A 2 -4.00 -1.23 -6.44
N LEU A 3 -5.01 -1.94 -5.91
CA LEU A 3 -4.92 -3.33 -5.43
C LEU A 3 -4.33 -4.33 -6.44
N ARG A 4 -4.47 -4.09 -7.75
CA ARG A 4 -3.85 -4.93 -8.80
C ARG A 4 -2.43 -4.51 -9.15
N GLN A 5 -2.05 -3.28 -8.82
CA GLN A 5 -0.71 -2.74 -9.07
C GLN A 5 0.23 -3.01 -7.88
N LEU A 6 -0.32 -3.04 -6.67
CA LEU A 6 0.33 -3.45 -5.44
C LEU A 6 1.20 -4.71 -5.62
N PRO A 7 0.63 -5.87 -6.01
CA PRO A 7 1.44 -7.07 -6.15
C PRO A 7 2.43 -7.06 -7.31
N ARG A 8 2.29 -6.12 -8.26
CA ARG A 8 3.23 -5.94 -9.38
C ARG A 8 4.40 -5.03 -9.05
N ARG A 9 4.22 -4.10 -8.10
CA ARG A 9 5.24 -3.13 -7.69
C ARG A 9 6.06 -3.66 -6.52
N VAL A 10 5.37 -4.13 -5.48
CA VAL A 10 6.01 -4.53 -4.22
C VAL A 10 6.13 -6.04 -4.04
N GLY A 11 5.61 -6.85 -4.97
CA GLY A 11 5.65 -8.32 -4.88
C GLY A 11 4.48 -8.89 -4.09
N ALA A 12 4.63 -10.08 -3.49
CA ALA A 12 3.53 -10.73 -2.79
C ALA A 12 3.00 -9.86 -1.65
N VAL A 13 1.79 -9.33 -1.80
CA VAL A 13 1.10 -8.57 -0.76
C VAL A 13 0.27 -9.54 0.06
N GLU A 14 0.56 -9.58 1.36
CA GLU A 14 -0.18 -10.43 2.29
C GLU A 14 -1.65 -10.00 2.40
N PRO A 15 -2.58 -10.95 2.61
CA PRO A 15 -4.00 -10.65 2.74
C PRO A 15 -4.29 -9.63 3.86
N GLU A 16 -3.55 -9.64 4.97
CA GLU A 16 -3.67 -8.64 6.04
C GLU A 16 -3.38 -7.21 5.56
N LEU A 17 -2.36 -7.01 4.72
CA LEU A 17 -2.05 -5.69 4.14
C LEU A 17 -3.17 -5.26 3.20
N GLN A 18 -3.74 -6.20 2.44
CA GLN A 18 -4.88 -5.94 1.57
C GLN A 18 -6.10 -5.43 2.34
N GLU A 19 -6.41 -6.04 3.49
CA GLU A 19 -7.49 -5.58 4.35
C GLU A 19 -7.22 -4.19 4.90
N ARG A 20 -6.00 -3.93 5.38
CA ARG A 20 -5.61 -2.58 5.86
C ARG A 20 -5.75 -1.53 4.77
N ILE A 21 -5.32 -1.84 3.55
CA ILE A 21 -5.46 -0.95 2.37
C ILE A 21 -6.93 -0.68 2.07
N CYS A 22 -7.80 -1.68 2.25
CA CYS A 22 -9.23 -1.54 2.02
C CYS A 22 -9.93 -0.71 3.12
N GLN A 23 -9.32 -0.58 4.30
CA GLN A 23 -9.78 0.28 5.38
C GLN A 23 -9.28 1.73 5.26
N LEU A 24 -8.36 2.03 4.33
CA LEU A 24 -7.85 3.38 4.14
C LEU A 24 -8.91 4.30 3.53
N SER A 25 -8.89 5.56 3.96
CA SER A 25 -9.68 6.64 3.36
C SER A 25 -9.23 6.93 1.92
N LEU A 26 -10.10 7.55 1.11
CA LEU A 26 -9.79 7.94 -0.27
C LEU A 26 -8.47 8.72 -0.37
N THR A 27 -8.26 9.71 0.50
CA THR A 27 -7.02 10.51 0.55
C THR A 27 -5.77 9.67 0.81
N GLN A 28 -5.88 8.63 1.65
CA GLN A 28 -4.77 7.73 1.92
C GLN A 28 -4.52 6.79 0.74
N LEU A 29 -5.57 6.34 0.05
CA LEU A 29 -5.44 5.59 -1.20
C LEU A 29 -4.75 6.41 -2.30
N GLU A 30 -5.02 7.71 -2.39
CA GLU A 30 -4.34 8.61 -3.33
C GLU A 30 -2.86 8.78 -2.96
N ASN A 31 -2.55 9.03 -1.67
CA ASN A 31 -1.17 9.09 -1.18
C ASN A 31 -0.42 7.76 -1.38
N LEU A 32 -1.10 6.63 -1.16
CA LEU A 32 -0.55 5.30 -1.39
C LEU A 32 -0.18 5.15 -2.86
N ALA A 33 -1.02 5.59 -3.79
CA ALA A 33 -0.75 5.46 -5.23
C ALA A 33 0.49 6.25 -5.67
N GLU A 34 0.72 7.42 -5.07
CA GLU A 34 1.92 8.23 -5.32
C GLU A 34 3.17 7.58 -4.71
N ALA A 35 3.11 7.19 -3.42
CA ALA A 35 4.21 6.53 -2.74
C ALA A 35 4.55 5.16 -3.34
N LEU A 36 3.57 4.43 -3.89
CA LEU A 36 3.76 3.14 -4.57
C LEU A 36 4.65 3.24 -5.82
N LEU A 37 4.81 4.43 -6.40
CA LEU A 37 5.76 4.65 -7.49
C LEU A 37 7.21 4.66 -6.99
N GLU A 38 7.42 5.02 -5.73
CA GLU A 38 8.73 5.07 -5.06
C GLU A 38 9.08 3.78 -4.31
N PHE A 39 8.09 2.92 -4.04
CA PHE A 39 8.33 1.65 -3.37
C PHE A 39 9.22 0.73 -4.21
N SER A 40 10.34 0.32 -3.61
CA SER A 40 11.24 -0.68 -4.20
C SER A 40 11.04 -2.05 -3.58
N ASN A 41 10.53 -2.11 -2.34
CA ASN A 41 10.37 -3.34 -1.58
C ASN A 41 8.99 -3.45 -0.92
N PRO A 42 8.52 -4.67 -0.60
CA PRO A 42 7.31 -4.87 0.19
C PRO A 42 7.38 -4.24 1.58
N GLU A 43 8.58 -4.09 2.15
CA GLU A 43 8.77 -3.42 3.43
C GLU A 43 8.41 -1.92 3.39
N ASP A 44 8.61 -1.23 2.26
CA ASP A 44 8.19 0.17 2.10
C ASP A 44 6.67 0.31 2.25
N LEU A 45 5.92 -0.61 1.65
CA LEU A 45 4.46 -0.66 1.78
C LEU A 45 4.03 -0.89 3.24
N VAL A 46 4.68 -1.83 3.94
CA VAL A 46 4.37 -2.12 5.35
C VAL A 46 4.65 -0.89 6.22
N ASN A 47 5.80 -0.24 6.02
CA ASN A 47 6.16 0.97 6.74
C ASN A 47 5.20 2.11 6.44
N TRP A 48 4.82 2.31 5.19
CA TRP A 48 3.85 3.33 4.80
C TRP A 48 2.47 3.06 5.42
N LEU A 49 2.00 1.82 5.42
CA LEU A 49 0.72 1.44 6.04
C LEU A 49 0.74 1.63 7.56
N ASN A 50 1.87 1.35 8.21
CA ASN A 50 2.07 1.60 9.64
C ASN A 50 2.13 3.09 9.98
N ASN A 51 2.74 3.90 9.13
CA ASN A 51 2.79 5.35 9.30
C ASN A 51 1.42 6.00 9.06
N SER A 52 0.68 5.54 8.04
CA SER A 52 -0.63 6.08 7.68
C SER A 52 -1.75 5.72 8.67
N ALA A 53 -1.53 4.73 9.54
CA ALA A 53 -2.50 4.29 10.54
C ALA A 53 -2.36 5.02 11.90
N ASN A 54 -1.53 6.05 11.99
CA ASN A 54 -1.26 6.85 13.20
C ASN A 54 -1.54 8.34 12.96
#